data_AF-A0A535KAD8-F1
#
_entry.id   AF-A0A535KAD8-F1
#
_cell.length_a   1.000
_cell.length_b   1.000
_cell.length_c   1.000
_cell.angle_alpha   90.00
_cell.angle_beta   90.00
_cell.angle_gamma   90.00
#
_symmetry.space_group_name_H-M   'P 1'
#
loop_
_entity.id
_entity.type
_entity.pdbx_description
1 polymer ?
#
loop_
_entity_poly.entity_id
_entity_poly.type
_entity_poly.pdbx_seq_one_letter_code
_entity_poly.pdbx_strand_id
1 'polypeptide(L)'
;MRVPSWVSGVLIGGSVIVLVWGIFVLGFTSEPSAVGRMGVALFLIGGASLGTAIVGAVASVGLYRHSRWASSTAWFAAVLMILTCISSWAGALAIVGLVSSRRTPRM
;
A
#
# COMPACT_ATOMS: atom_id res chain seq x y z
N MET A 1 -6.96 19.66 2.72
CA MET A 1 -6.43 19.13 3.99
C MET A 1 -4.93 18.98 3.77
N ARG A 2 -4.07 19.57 4.61
CA ARG A 2 -2.63 19.35 4.48
C ARG A 2 -2.31 18.06 5.24
N VAL A 3 -2.26 16.95 4.52
CA VAL A 3 -1.75 15.69 5.08
C VAL A 3 -0.25 15.90 5.33
N PRO A 4 0.30 15.44 6.47
CA PRO A 4 1.72 15.57 6.73
C PRO A 4 2.57 14.96 5.61
N SER A 5 3.63 15.65 5.19
CA SER A 5 4.48 15.22 4.06
C SER A 5 5.12 13.85 4.30
N TRP A 6 5.40 13.49 5.56
CA TRP A 6 5.96 12.20 5.95
C TRP A 6 5.05 11.02 5.63
N VAL A 7 3.71 11.21 5.58
CA VAL A 7 2.75 10.14 5.23
C VAL A 7 3.02 9.63 3.82
N SER A 8 3.38 10.54 2.91
CA SER A 8 3.73 10.16 1.55
C SER A 8 4.98 9.29 1.49
N GLY A 9 6.00 9.64 2.30
CA GLY A 9 7.21 8.82 2.43
C GLY A 9 6.93 7.43 3.00
N VAL A 10 6.06 7.32 4.01
CA VAL A 10 5.64 6.04 4.59
C VAL A 10 4.89 5.18 3.58
N LEU A 11 3.97 5.76 2.82
CA LEU A 11 3.24 5.04 1.76
C LEU A 11 4.20 4.56 0.65
N ILE A 12 5.19 5.36 0.25
CA ILE A 12 6.21 4.93 -0.70
C ILE A 12 7.02 3.76 -0.12
N GLY A 13 7.52 3.89 1.11
CA GLY A 13 8.29 2.83 1.77
C GLY A 13 7.51 1.52 1.86
N GLY A 14 6.25 1.58 2.31
CA GLY A 14 5.35 0.43 2.34
C GLY A 14 5.13 -0.16 0.94
N SER A 15 4.92 0.68 -0.07
CA SER A 15 4.69 0.23 -1.46
C SER A 15 5.89 -0.52 -2.02
N VAL A 16 7.10 -0.01 -1.79
CA VAL A 16 8.34 -0.65 -2.26
C VAL A 16 8.51 -2.03 -1.62
N ILE A 17 8.27 -2.15 -0.31
CA ILE A 17 8.40 -3.43 0.39
C ILE A 17 7.37 -4.45 -0.12
N VAL A 18 6.11 -4.03 -0.27
CA VAL A 18 5.05 -4.93 -0.79
C VAL A 18 5.31 -5.31 -2.24
N LEU A 19 5.88 -4.41 -3.04
CA LEU A 19 6.25 -4.71 -4.42
C LEU A 19 7.31 -5.82 -4.46
N VAL A 20 8.40 -5.65 -3.68
CA VAL A 20 9.47 -6.66 -3.59
C VAL A 20 8.90 -7.99 -3.08
N TRP A 21 8.03 -7.95 -2.07
CA TRP A 21 7.34 -9.14 -1.58
C TRP A 21 6.47 -9.82 -2.65
N GLY A 22 5.67 -9.04 -3.39
CA GLY A 22 4.82 -9.57 -4.44
C GLY A 22 5.63 -10.26 -5.55
N ILE A 23 6.74 -9.65 -5.96
CA ILE A 23 7.68 -10.25 -6.93
C ILE A 23 8.27 -11.55 -6.39
N PHE A 24 8.71 -11.55 -5.12
CA PHE A 24 9.24 -12.74 -4.46
C PHE A 24 8.22 -13.88 -4.42
N VAL A 25 6.96 -13.60 -4.02
CA VAL A 25 5.87 -14.58 -3.99
C VAL A 25 5.57 -15.14 -5.39
N LEU A 26 5.57 -14.28 -6.41
CA LEU A 26 5.37 -14.72 -7.79
C LEU A 26 6.54 -15.57 -8.30
N GLY A 27 7.75 -15.40 -7.77
CA GLY A 27 8.90 -16.25 -8.08
C GLY A 27 8.61 -17.75 -7.83
N PHE A 28 7.88 -18.07 -6.76
CA PHE A 28 7.49 -19.45 -6.43
C PHE A 28 6.55 -20.08 -7.47
N THR A 29 5.90 -19.29 -8.34
CA THR A 29 5.06 -19.86 -9.41
C THR A 29 5.86 -20.59 -10.48
N SER A 30 7.18 -20.37 -10.54
CA SER A 30 8.09 -21.10 -11.45
C SER A 30 8.55 -22.44 -10.87
N GLU A 31 8.20 -22.78 -9.63
CA GLU A 31 8.58 -24.05 -9.02
C GLU A 31 7.66 -25.19 -9.48
N PRO A 32 8.19 -26.42 -9.67
CA PRO A 32 7.38 -27.59 -10.04
C PRO A 32 6.28 -27.94 -9.03
N SER A 33 6.39 -27.44 -7.80
CA SER A 33 5.43 -27.59 -6.70
C SER A 33 4.20 -26.67 -6.83
N ALA A 34 4.28 -25.61 -7.64
CA ALA A 34 3.25 -24.58 -7.76
C ALA A 34 2.12 -24.93 -8.75
N VAL A 35 1.63 -26.17 -8.68
CA VAL A 35 0.59 -26.68 -9.60
C VAL A 35 -0.80 -26.58 -8.97
N GLY A 36 -1.83 -26.39 -9.80
CA GLY A 36 -3.23 -26.38 -9.37
C GLY A 36 -3.56 -25.25 -8.40
N ARG A 37 -4.14 -25.58 -7.24
CA ARG A 37 -4.65 -24.59 -6.27
C ARG A 37 -3.55 -23.74 -5.65
N MET A 38 -2.34 -24.28 -5.54
CA MET A 38 -1.20 -23.57 -4.95
C MET A 38 -0.72 -22.44 -5.87
N GLY A 39 -0.62 -22.70 -7.17
CA GLY A 39 -0.30 -21.67 -8.16
C GLY A 39 -1.31 -20.52 -8.18
N VAL A 40 -2.61 -20.83 -8.11
CA VAL A 40 -3.67 -19.80 -8.04
C VAL A 40 -3.54 -18.95 -6.78
N ALA A 41 -3.26 -19.56 -5.62
CA ALA A 41 -3.03 -18.82 -4.38
C ALA A 41 -1.81 -17.88 -4.47
N LEU A 42 -0.70 -18.35 -5.05
CA LEU A 42 0.50 -17.54 -5.26
C LEU A 42 0.24 -16.35 -6.21
N PHE A 43 -0.50 -16.57 -7.30
CA PHE A 43 -0.90 -15.49 -8.21
C PHE A 43 -1.80 -14.46 -7.53
N LEU A 44 -2.76 -14.91 -6.72
CA LEU A 44 -3.65 -14.00 -5.99
C LEU A 44 -2.89 -13.18 -4.94
N ILE A 45 -2.03 -13.81 -4.14
CA ILE A 45 -1.26 -13.13 -3.09
C ILE A 45 -0.23 -12.19 -3.70
N GLY A 46 0.55 -12.69 -4.68
CA GLY A 46 1.56 -11.90 -5.38
C GLY A 46 0.93 -10.76 -6.17
N GLY A 47 -0.13 -11.04 -6.93
CA GLY A 47 -0.88 -10.04 -7.70
C GLY A 47 -1.55 -8.99 -6.82
N ALA A 48 -2.19 -9.38 -5.71
CA ALA A 48 -2.78 -8.44 -4.76
C ALA A 48 -1.71 -7.54 -4.11
N SER A 49 -0.51 -8.09 -3.86
CA SER A 49 0.63 -7.32 -3.37
C SER A 49 1.07 -6.28 -4.40
N LEU A 50 1.22 -6.66 -5.68
CA LEU A 50 1.52 -5.72 -6.76
C LEU A 50 0.47 -4.61 -6.86
N GLY A 51 -0.82 -4.97 -6.85
CA GLY A 51 -1.91 -3.99 -6.87
C GLY A 51 -1.86 -3.02 -5.69
N THR A 52 -1.58 -3.53 -4.50
CA THR A 52 -1.40 -2.72 -3.27
C THR A 52 -0.24 -1.74 -3.41
N ALA A 53 0.89 -2.19 -3.94
CA ALA A 53 2.05 -1.34 -4.17
C ALA A 53 1.76 -0.20 -5.17
N ILE A 54 1.05 -0.50 -6.26
CA ILE A 54 0.65 0.51 -7.26
C ILE A 54 -0.28 1.54 -6.62
N VAL A 55 -1.31 1.09 -5.90
CA VAL A 55 -2.26 2.00 -5.22
C VAL A 55 -1.55 2.88 -4.20
N GLY A 56 -0.60 2.34 -3.42
CA GLY A 56 0.20 3.11 -2.48
C GLY A 56 1.10 4.15 -3.15
N ALA A 57 1.72 3.82 -4.29
CA ALA A 57 2.51 4.75 -5.08
C ALA A 57 1.64 5.86 -5.72
N VAL A 58 0.46 5.53 -6.22
CA VAL A 58 -0.48 6.54 -6.75
C VAL A 58 -0.98 7.46 -5.64
N ALA A 59 -1.30 6.91 -4.47
CA ALA A 59 -1.72 7.68 -3.32
C ALA A 59 -0.63 8.67 -2.87
N SER A 60 0.63 8.22 -2.80
CA SER A 60 1.75 9.09 -2.40
C SER A 60 1.96 10.24 -3.39
N VAL A 61 1.96 9.96 -4.70
CA VAL A 61 2.04 10.99 -5.74
C VAL A 61 0.87 11.99 -5.64
N GLY A 62 -0.35 11.48 -5.43
CA GLY A 62 -1.52 12.33 -5.22
C GLY A 62 -1.39 13.25 -4.01
N LEU A 63 -0.82 12.74 -2.90
CA LEU A 63 -0.57 13.51 -1.68
C LEU A 63 0.51 14.58 -1.90
N TYR A 64 1.58 14.26 -2.62
CA TYR A 64 2.62 15.24 -3.01
C TYR A 64 2.05 16.35 -3.90
N ARG A 65 1.11 16.03 -4.79
CA ARG A 65 0.43 17.02 -5.64
C ARG A 65 -0.73 17.75 -4.95
N HIS A 66 -0.94 17.53 -3.64
CA HIS A 66 -2.02 18.14 -2.85
C HIS A 66 -3.42 17.96 -3.45
N SER A 67 -3.68 16.85 -4.12
CA SER A 67 -4.95 16.66 -4.81
C SER A 67 -6.07 16.19 -3.87
N ARG A 68 -7.32 16.58 -4.16
CA ARG A 68 -8.48 16.29 -3.29
C ARG A 68 -8.81 14.80 -3.19
N TRP A 69 -8.58 14.04 -4.26
CA TRP A 69 -8.80 12.59 -4.31
C TRP A 69 -7.73 11.79 -3.57
N ALA A 70 -6.55 12.38 -3.34
CA ALA A 70 -5.43 11.70 -2.73
C ALA A 70 -5.72 11.19 -1.31
N SER A 71 -6.55 11.89 -0.54
CA SER A 71 -6.92 11.44 0.80
C SER A 71 -7.73 10.14 0.75
N SER A 72 -8.69 10.00 -0.17
CA SER A 72 -9.47 8.76 -0.30
C SER A 72 -8.59 7.61 -0.77
N THR A 73 -7.71 7.86 -1.74
CA THR A 73 -6.76 6.85 -2.24
C THR A 73 -5.75 6.45 -1.17
N ALA A 74 -5.28 7.37 -0.32
CA ALA A 74 -4.36 7.08 0.78
C ALA A 74 -5.02 6.22 1.88
N TRP A 75 -6.29 6.47 2.19
CA TRP A 75 -7.05 5.60 3.09
C TRP A 75 -7.19 4.19 2.52
N PHE A 76 -7.53 4.08 1.24
CA PHE A 76 -7.64 2.80 0.56
C PHE A 76 -6.29 2.06 0.53
N ALA A 77 -5.21 2.75 0.17
CA ALA A 77 -3.85 2.21 0.19
C ALA A 77 -3.46 1.69 1.57
N ALA A 78 -3.76 2.44 2.63
CA ALA A 78 -3.43 2.05 4.00
C ALA A 78 -4.15 0.75 4.43
N VAL A 79 -5.43 0.59 4.06
CA VAL A 79 -6.18 -0.65 4.32
C VAL A 79 -5.57 -1.83 3.57
N LEU A 80 -5.26 -1.66 2.29
CA LEU A 80 -4.61 -2.71 1.50
C LEU A 80 -3.24 -3.11 2.07
N MET A 81 -2.46 -2.12 2.52
CA MET A 81 -1.17 -2.37 3.17
C MET A 81 -1.28 -3.13 4.48
N ILE A 82 -2.39 -2.97 5.23
CA ILE A 82 -2.69 -3.77 6.42
C ILE A 82 -3.07 -5.19 6.03
N LEU A 83 -3.93 -5.36 5.01
CA LEU A 83 -4.40 -6.68 4.56
C LEU A 83 -3.28 -7.57 4.02
N THR A 84 -2.23 -6.99 3.44
CA THR A 84 -1.04 -7.74 2.99
C THR A 84 -0.12 -8.19 4.14
N CYS A 85 -0.40 -7.78 5.39
CA CYS A 85 0.36 -8.02 6.62
C CYS A 85 1.79 -7.44 6.66
N ILE A 86 2.56 -7.58 5.59
CA ILE A 86 3.97 -7.18 5.49
C ILE A 86 4.17 -5.67 5.59
N SER A 87 3.27 -4.89 5.00
CA SER A 87 3.27 -3.43 5.11
C SER A 87 2.29 -2.89 6.13
N SER A 88 1.82 -3.74 7.06
CA SER A 88 0.81 -3.33 8.04
C SER A 88 1.26 -2.13 8.88
N TRP A 89 2.55 -2.08 9.21
CA TRP A 89 3.16 -0.93 9.88
C TRP A 89 3.00 0.36 9.08
N ALA A 90 3.21 0.32 7.76
CA ALA A 90 3.09 1.49 6.89
C ALA A 90 1.63 1.94 6.76
N GLY A 91 0.70 0.98 6.65
CA GLY A 91 -0.73 1.25 6.66
C GLY A 91 -1.21 1.88 7.98
N ALA A 92 -0.77 1.35 9.13
CA ALA A 92 -1.11 1.90 10.44
C ALA A 92 -0.59 3.34 10.62
N LEU A 93 0.67 3.60 10.27
CA LEU A 93 1.25 4.94 10.30
C LEU A 93 0.53 5.91 9.35
N ALA A 94 0.18 5.46 8.14
CA ALA A 94 -0.58 6.27 7.20
C ALA A 94 -1.97 6.64 7.74
N ILE A 95 -2.67 5.72 8.41
CA ILE A 95 -3.95 6.00 9.09
C ILE A 95 -3.77 7.08 10.16
N VAL A 96 -2.74 6.97 11.01
CA VAL A 96 -2.45 7.98 12.05
C VAL A 96 -2.23 9.36 11.43
N GLY A 97 -1.44 9.44 10.36
CA GLY A 97 -1.20 10.68 9.62
C GLY A 97 -2.47 11.26 8.95
N LEU A 98 -3.33 10.39 8.43
CA LEU A 98 -4.59 10.81 7.81
C LEU A 98 -5.61 11.29 8.84
N VAL A 99 -5.76 10.59 9.97
CA VAL A 99 -6.66 10.96 11.07
C VAL A 99 -6.21 12.27 11.72
N SER A 100 -4.92 12.44 11.98
CA SER A 100 -4.38 13.70 12.54
C SER A 100 -4.66 14.90 11.63
N SER A 101 -4.55 14.73 10.30
CA SER A 101 -4.86 15.79 9.32
C SER A 101 -6.34 16.20 9.27
N ARG A 102 -7.26 15.30 9.69
CA ARG A 102 -8.70 15.61 9.79
C ARG A 102 -9.03 16.38 11.06
N ARG A 103 -8.24 16.20 12.11
CA ARG A 103 -8.45 16.82 13.43
C ARG A 103 -7.84 18.21 13.56
N THR A 104 -6.99 18.65 12.63
CA THR A 104 -6.43 20.02 12.65
C THR A 104 -7.51 21.01 12.20
N PRO A 105 -8.08 21.85 13.09
CA PRO A 105 -9.03 22.88 12.68
C PRO A 105 -8.30 23.89 11.77
N ARG A 106 -8.99 24.37 10.74
CA ARG A 106 -8.53 25.53 9.96
C ARG A 106 -8.53 26.73 10.90
N MET A 107 -7.36 27.09 11.43
CA MET A 107 -7.11 28.46 11.87
C MET A 107 -6.90 29.33 10.64
#